data_AF-A0A2D6NB47-F1
#
_entry.id   AF-A0A2D6NB47-F1
#
_cell.length_a   1.000
_cell.length_b   1.000
_cell.length_c   1.000
_cell.angle_alpha   90.00
_cell.angle_beta   90.00
_cell.angle_gamma   90.00
#
_symmetry.space_group_name_H-M   'P 1'
#
loop_
_entity.id
_entity.type
_entity.pdbx_description
1 polymer ?
#
loop_
_entity_poly.entity_id
_entity_poly.type
_entity_poly.pdbx_seq_one_letter_code
_entity_poly.pdbx_strand_id
1 'polypeptide(L)'
;MEMPISEIIDRLSILKLKIERIGEPHLKKEQEAFESAVQEFKDKGTQINDSWIDELYEVNKKIWDLESDIRKGREGELGLEEVGRRAIQIRDLNKQRVSIKNRIIEETGLGFKDVKMNHASD
;
A
#
# COMPACT_ATOMS: atom_id res chain seq x y z
N MET A 1 3.81 -4.45 -19.91
CA MET A 1 4.77 -4.14 -18.83
C MET A 1 4.39 -5.04 -17.67
N GLU A 2 5.26 -5.99 -17.29
CA GLU A 2 5.04 -6.77 -16.08
C GLU A 2 5.04 -5.83 -14.87
N MET A 3 4.14 -6.09 -13.92
CA MET A 3 4.01 -5.25 -12.72
C MET A 3 5.23 -5.45 -11.81
N PRO A 4 5.86 -4.37 -11.29
CA PRO A 4 6.98 -4.50 -10.36
C PRO A 4 6.59 -5.30 -9.10
N ILE A 5 7.52 -6.08 -8.55
CA ILE A 5 7.28 -6.89 -7.34
C ILE A 5 6.84 -6.02 -6.15
N SER A 6 7.38 -4.81 -6.02
CA SER A 6 6.97 -3.85 -4.99
C SER A 6 5.50 -3.42 -5.09
N GLU A 7 4.94 -3.32 -6.31
CA GLU A 7 3.53 -3.04 -6.54
C GLU A 7 2.64 -4.26 -6.24
N ILE A 8 3.12 -5.45 -6.59
CA ILE A 8 2.43 -6.72 -6.30
C ILE A 8 2.26 -6.91 -4.79
N ILE A 9 3.34 -6.74 -4.03
CA ILE A 9 3.35 -6.88 -2.57
C ILE A 9 2.44 -5.83 -1.90
N ASP A 10 2.49 -4.59 -2.39
CA ASP A 10 1.64 -3.50 -1.90
C ASP A 10 0.15 -3.78 -2.16
N ARG A 11 -0.22 -4.23 -3.37
CA ARG A 11 -1.60 -4.65 -3.67
C ARG A 11 -2.05 -5.84 -2.84
N LEU A 12 -1.17 -6.82 -2.62
CA LEU A 12 -1.46 -7.96 -1.77
C LEU A 12 -1.77 -7.52 -0.33
N SER A 13 -1.01 -6.55 0.20
CA SER A 13 -1.28 -5.99 1.53
C SER A 13 -2.63 -5.27 1.63
N ILE A 14 -3.05 -4.57 0.57
CA ILE A 14 -4.36 -3.92 0.49
C ILE A 14 -5.48 -4.96 0.39
N LEU A 15 -5.30 -6.02 -0.40
CA LEU A 15 -6.28 -7.09 -0.51
C LEU A 15 -6.47 -7.82 0.80
N LYS A 16 -5.40 -8.12 1.54
CA LYS A 16 -5.48 -8.67 2.90
C LYS A 16 -6.35 -7.78 3.81
N LEU A 17 -6.12 -6.46 3.79
CA LEU A 17 -6.93 -5.51 4.55
C LEU A 17 -8.41 -5.49 4.10
N LYS A 18 -8.68 -5.49 2.79
CA LYS A 18 -10.05 -5.49 2.27
C LYS A 18 -10.80 -6.77 2.63
N ILE A 19 -10.12 -7.92 2.56
CA ILE A 19 -10.71 -9.21 2.95
C ILE A 19 -11.06 -9.22 4.42
N GLU A 20 -10.19 -8.69 5.28
CA GLU A 20 -10.45 -8.57 6.72
C GLU A 20 -11.63 -7.65 7.02
N ARG A 21 -11.75 -6.52 6.33
CA ARG A 21 -12.75 -5.48 6.65
C ARG A 21 -14.10 -5.67 5.95
N ILE A 22 -14.11 -6.21 4.74
CA ILE A 22 -15.30 -6.32 3.87
C ILE A 22 -15.71 -7.79 3.68
N GLY A 23 -14.75 -8.70 3.51
CA GLY A 23 -15.03 -10.13 3.46
C GLY A 23 -15.69 -10.65 2.19
N GLU A 24 -15.48 -10.00 1.03
CA GLU A 24 -16.11 -10.44 -0.22
C GLU A 24 -15.41 -11.63 -0.90
N PRO A 25 -16.16 -12.61 -1.46
CA PRO A 25 -15.57 -13.79 -2.11
C PRO A 25 -14.66 -13.48 -3.31
N HIS A 26 -14.96 -12.41 -4.06
CA HIS A 26 -14.18 -12.05 -5.25
C HIS A 26 -12.76 -11.57 -4.88
N LEU A 27 -12.59 -10.99 -3.70
CA LEU A 27 -11.29 -10.50 -3.21
C LEU A 27 -10.31 -11.65 -2.93
N LYS A 28 -10.82 -12.82 -2.50
CA LYS A 28 -9.98 -14.00 -2.27
C LYS A 28 -9.36 -14.53 -3.57
N LYS A 29 -10.14 -14.56 -4.66
CA LYS A 29 -9.63 -14.94 -5.98
C LYS A 29 -8.54 -13.99 -6.47
N GLU A 30 -8.71 -12.69 -6.22
CA GLU A 30 -7.70 -11.70 -6.55
C GLU A 30 -6.44 -11.87 -5.69
N GLN A 31 -6.59 -12.14 -4.39
CA GLN A 31 -5.48 -12.44 -3.49
C GLN A 31 -4.66 -13.64 -3.97
N GLU A 32 -5.31 -14.75 -4.32
CA GLU A 32 -4.66 -15.97 -4.83
C GLU A 32 -3.84 -15.70 -6.10
N ALA A 33 -4.34 -14.85 -7.00
CA ALA A 33 -3.61 -14.44 -8.19
C ALA A 33 -2.33 -13.65 -7.87
N PHE A 34 -2.39 -12.72 -6.91
CA PHE A 34 -1.20 -11.96 -6.49
C PHE A 34 -0.21 -12.83 -5.68
N GLU A 35 -0.69 -13.75 -4.85
CA GLU A 35 0.16 -14.72 -4.15
C GLU A 35 0.89 -15.63 -5.14
N SER A 36 0.21 -16.08 -6.19
CA SER A 36 0.82 -16.86 -7.27
C SER A 36 1.92 -16.06 -7.99
N ALA A 37 1.66 -14.78 -8.30
CA ALA A 37 2.66 -13.91 -8.88
C ALA A 37 3.89 -13.76 -7.97
N VAL A 38 3.71 -13.57 -6.65
CA VAL A 38 4.82 -13.55 -5.68
C VAL A 38 5.60 -14.87 -5.70
N GLN A 39 4.91 -16.00 -5.77
CA GLN A 39 5.55 -17.31 -5.82
C GLN A 39 6.41 -17.49 -7.08
N GLU A 40 5.95 -17.00 -8.25
CA GLU A 40 6.76 -17.03 -9.48
C GLU A 40 8.08 -16.27 -9.34
N PHE A 41 8.11 -15.15 -8.60
CA PHE A 41 9.36 -14.44 -8.30
C PHE A 41 10.26 -15.24 -7.36
N LYS A 42 9.69 -15.89 -6.33
CA LYS A 42 10.42 -16.78 -5.42
C LYS A 42 11.03 -17.96 -6.17
N ASP A 43 10.28 -18.59 -7.08
CA ASP A 43 10.73 -19.73 -7.90
C ASP A 43 11.84 -19.34 -8.88
N LYS A 44 11.86 -18.08 -9.35
CA LYS A 44 12.95 -17.50 -10.14
C LYS A 44 14.19 -17.13 -9.29
N GLY A 45 14.17 -17.40 -7.98
CA GLY A 45 15.28 -17.15 -7.06
C GLY A 45 15.27 -15.78 -6.38
N THR A 46 14.22 -14.98 -6.55
CA THR A 46 14.09 -13.68 -5.88
C THR A 46 13.85 -13.90 -4.39
N GLN A 47 14.70 -13.32 -3.55
CA GLN A 47 14.48 -13.31 -2.11
C GLN A 47 13.35 -12.32 -1.79
N ILE A 48 12.23 -12.83 -1.31
CA ILE A 48 11.08 -12.02 -0.89
C ILE A 48 10.90 -12.19 0.60
N ASN A 49 10.98 -11.08 1.33
CA ASN A 49 10.80 -11.05 2.77
C ASN A 49 9.31 -10.84 3.10
N ASP A 50 8.72 -11.77 3.82
CA ASP A 50 7.28 -11.71 4.17
C ASP A 50 6.96 -10.49 5.05
N SER A 51 7.94 -9.97 5.82
CA SER A 51 7.76 -8.74 6.62
C SER A 51 7.41 -7.50 5.81
N TRP A 52 7.77 -7.45 4.52
CA TRP A 52 7.40 -6.34 3.65
C TRP A 52 5.89 -6.23 3.45
N ILE A 53 5.19 -7.36 3.41
CA ILE A 53 3.72 -7.38 3.32
C ILE A 53 3.12 -6.82 4.60
N ASP A 54 3.66 -7.20 5.76
CA ASP A 54 3.17 -6.75 7.06
C ASP A 54 3.40 -5.25 7.27
N GLU A 55 4.57 -4.73 6.90
CA GLU A 55 4.88 -3.30 6.97
C GLU A 55 3.94 -2.48 6.06
N LEU A 56 3.72 -2.93 4.83
CA LEU A 56 2.78 -2.27 3.91
C LEU A 56 1.34 -2.37 4.39
N TYR A 57 0.95 -3.52 4.96
CA TYR A 57 -0.37 -3.73 5.54
C TYR A 57 -0.63 -2.73 6.68
N GLU A 58 0.32 -2.55 7.60
CA GLU A 58 0.17 -1.61 8.72
C GLU A 58 0.05 -0.15 8.26
N VAL A 59 0.81 0.26 7.24
CA VAL A 59 0.69 1.61 6.67
C VAL A 59 -0.66 1.77 5.96
N ASN A 60 -1.07 0.79 5.14
CA ASN A 60 -2.35 0.82 4.44
C ASN A 60 -3.54 0.81 5.40
N LYS A 61 -3.45 0.10 6.52
CA LYS A 61 -4.44 0.10 7.59
C LYS A 61 -4.60 1.47 8.23
N LYS A 62 -3.48 2.16 8.55
CA LYS A 62 -3.52 3.53 9.10
C LYS A 62 -4.15 4.52 8.13
N ILE A 63 -3.79 4.44 6.83
CA ILE A 63 -4.41 5.27 5.78
C ILE A 63 -5.90 4.99 5.72
N TRP A 64 -6.28 3.71 5.70
CA TRP A 64 -7.69 3.30 5.70
C TRP A 64 -8.44 3.87 6.90
N ASP A 65 -7.91 3.74 8.11
CA ASP A 65 -8.61 4.21 9.31
C ASP A 65 -8.79 5.75 9.30
N LEU A 66 -7.80 6.52 8.83
CA LEU A 66 -7.90 7.97 8.68
C LEU A 66 -8.98 8.40 7.66
N GLU A 67 -9.08 7.65 6.57
CA GLU A 67 -10.07 7.87 5.52
C GLU A 67 -11.47 7.34 5.86
N SER A 68 -11.63 6.55 6.93
CA SER A 68 -12.89 5.85 7.25
C SER A 68 -14.08 6.81 7.37
N ASP A 69 -13.93 7.94 8.06
CA ASP A 69 -15.03 8.89 8.24
C ASP A 69 -15.34 9.66 6.95
N ILE A 70 -14.31 9.98 6.16
CA ILE A 70 -14.45 10.62 4.84
C ILE A 70 -15.17 9.67 3.87
N ARG A 71 -14.80 8.37 3.86
CA ARG A 71 -15.49 7.36 3.05
C ARG A 71 -16.95 7.14 3.44
N LYS A 72 -17.35 7.51 4.66
CA LYS A 72 -18.73 7.44 5.13
C LYS A 72 -19.53 8.72 4.83
N GLY A 73 -18.96 9.69 4.12
CA GLY A 73 -19.62 10.95 3.80
C GLY A 73 -19.74 11.89 5.00
N ARG A 74 -18.92 11.71 6.05
CA ARG A 74 -18.98 12.49 7.30
C ARG A 74 -17.99 13.65 7.32
N GLU A 75 -17.41 14.03 6.18
CA GLU A 75 -16.50 15.17 6.07
C GLU A 75 -17.13 16.49 6.52
N GLY A 76 -18.44 16.66 6.34
CA GLY A 76 -19.19 17.82 6.83
C GLY A 76 -19.28 17.90 8.36
N GLU A 77 -19.10 16.77 9.06
CA GLU A 77 -19.13 16.67 10.53
C GLU A 77 -17.74 16.86 11.15
N LEU A 78 -16.67 16.56 10.41
CA LEU A 78 -15.28 16.60 10.90
C LEU A 78 -14.76 18.04 11.07
N GLY A 79 -15.29 18.99 10.29
CA GLY A 79 -14.76 20.35 10.21
C GLY A 79 -13.44 20.42 9.41
N LEU A 80 -13.16 21.59 8.82
CA LEU A 80 -12.03 21.75 7.89
C LEU A 80 -10.65 21.53 8.53
N GLU A 81 -10.50 21.85 9.82
CA GLU A 81 -9.24 21.65 10.55
C GLU A 81 -8.88 20.16 10.67
N GLU A 82 -9.86 19.33 11.04
CA GLU A 82 -9.68 17.87 11.15
C GLU A 82 -9.40 17.25 9.79
N VAL A 83 -10.11 17.68 8.75
CA VAL A 83 -9.87 17.25 7.36
C VAL A 83 -8.44 17.59 6.95
N GLY A 84 -7.98 18.82 7.23
CA GLY A 84 -6.60 19.25 6.96
C GLY A 84 -5.57 18.41 7.71
N ARG A 85 -5.79 18.12 9.00
CA ARG A 85 -4.91 17.27 9.81
C ARG A 85 -4.80 15.86 9.24
N ARG A 86 -5.93 15.24 8.89
CA ARG A 86 -5.96 13.90 8.29
C ARG A 86 -5.27 13.88 6.93
N ALA A 87 -5.48 14.90 6.09
CA ALA A 87 -4.81 15.00 4.79
C ALA A 87 -3.28 15.04 4.93
N ILE A 88 -2.75 15.80 5.90
CA ILE A 88 -1.31 15.85 6.19
C ILE A 88 -0.80 14.47 6.65
N GLN A 89 -1.52 13.80 7.55
CA GLN A 89 -1.13 12.46 8.01
C GLN A 89 -1.16 11.41 6.90
N ILE A 90 -2.19 11.41 6.06
CA ILE A 90 -2.30 10.52 4.90
C ILE A 90 -1.14 10.77 3.91
N ARG A 91 -0.76 12.04 3.68
CA ARG A 91 0.41 12.38 2.85
C ARG A 91 1.68 11.77 3.41
N ASP A 92 1.91 11.89 4.72
CA ASP A 92 3.14 11.41 5.36
C ASP A 92 3.18 9.87 5.39
N LEU A 93 2.03 9.20 5.61
CA LEU A 93 1.91 7.75 5.48
C LEU A 93 2.14 7.28 4.04
N ASN A 94 1.66 8.02 3.03
CA ASN A 94 1.94 7.71 1.64
C ASN A 94 3.44 7.83 1.29
N LYS A 95 4.16 8.78 1.90
CA LYS A 95 5.63 8.83 1.77
C LYS A 95 6.28 7.59 2.38
N GLN A 96 5.82 7.13 3.54
CA GLN A 96 6.31 5.89 4.15
C GLN A 96 6.02 4.67 3.27
N ARG A 97 4.82 4.56 2.71
CA ARG A 97 4.44 3.49 1.76
C ARG A 97 5.37 3.46 0.54
N VAL A 98 5.66 4.63 -0.04
CA VAL A 98 6.63 4.75 -1.16
C VAL A 98 8.03 4.35 -0.71
N SER A 99 8.46 4.75 0.49
CA SER A 99 9.77 4.38 1.03
C SER A 99 9.93 2.87 1.17
N ILE A 100 8.92 2.17 1.68
CA ILE A 100 8.95 0.70 1.81
C ILE A 100 9.05 0.06 0.42
N LYS A 101 8.27 0.53 -0.56
CA LYS A 101 8.32 0.03 -1.94
C LYS A 101 9.67 0.24 -2.60
N ASN A 102 10.29 1.40 -2.40
CA ASN A 102 11.63 1.67 -2.89
C ASN A 102 12.67 0.75 -2.25
N ARG A 103 12.53 0.44 -0.94
CA ARG A 103 13.40 -0.51 -0.25
C ARG A 103 13.25 -1.94 -0.82
N ILE A 104 12.03 -2.38 -1.13
CA ILE A 104 11.80 -3.68 -1.81
C ILE A 104 12.54 -3.71 -3.16
N ILE A 105 12.48 -2.63 -3.94
CA ILE A 105 13.18 -2.53 -5.23
C ILE A 105 14.70 -2.59 -5.04
N GLU A 106 15.23 -1.95 -3.98
CA GLU A 106 16.65 -2.01 -3.64
C GLU A 106 17.11 -3.42 -3.29
N GLU A 107 16.35 -4.11 -2.44
CA GLU A 107 16.70 -5.44 -1.93
C GLU A 107 16.52 -6.53 -3.00
N THR A 108 15.56 -6.37 -3.91
CA THR A 108 15.30 -7.34 -5.00
C THR A 108 16.06 -7.03 -6.29
N GLY A 109 16.46 -5.78 -6.51
CA GLY A 109 16.99 -5.31 -7.79
C GLY A 109 15.94 -5.26 -8.92
N LEU A 110 14.65 -5.40 -8.60
CA LEU A 110 13.57 -5.51 -9.57
C LEU A 110 12.64 -4.29 -9.52
N GLY A 111 12.51 -3.59 -10.64
CA GLY A 111 11.62 -2.44 -10.80
C GLY A 111 12.36 -1.10 -10.88
N PHE A 112 11.62 -0.01 -10.73
CA PHE A 112 12.14 1.36 -10.81
C PHE A 112 11.74 2.14 -9.56
N LYS A 113 12.72 2.77 -8.91
CA LYS A 113 12.50 3.57 -7.70
C LYS A 113 11.67 4.81 -8.01
N ASP A 114 10.65 5.06 -7.20
CA ASP A 114 9.93 6.32 -7.23
C ASP A 114 10.77 7.40 -6.53
N VAL A 115 11.42 8.26 -7.33
CA VAL A 115 12.13 9.43 -6.83
C VAL A 115 11.16 10.60 -6.81
N LYS A 116 10.43 10.76 -5.71
CA LYS A 116 9.58 11.94 -5.52
C LYS A 116 10.45 13.17 -5.27
N MET A 117 10.59 14.03 -6.26
CA MET A 117 11.05 15.40 -6.04
C MET A 117 9.97 16.15 -5.25
N ASN A 118 10.34 16.81 -4.16
CA ASN A 118 9.43 17.72 -3.48
C ASN A 118 9.18 18.91 -4.42
N HIS A 119 8.09 18.87 -5.19
CA HIS A 119 7.51 20.08 -5.77
C HIS A 119 6.77 20.85 -4.68
N ALA A 120 7.49 21.25 -3.62
CA ALA A 120 7.07 22.40 -2.87
C ALA A 120 7.49 23.59 -3.73
N SER A 121 6.55 24.17 -4.47
CA SER A 121 6.74 25.53 -4.93
C SER A 121 6.81 26.38 -3.67
N ASP A 122 7.99 26.94 -3.40
CA ASP A 122 8.17 28.04 -2.44
C ASP A 122 7.30 29.25 -2.84
#